data_AF-A0A4Y2HHZ8-F1
#
_entry.id   AF-A0A4Y2HHZ8-F1
#
_cell.length_a   1.000
_cell.length_b   1.000
_cell.length_c   1.000
_cell.angle_alpha   90.00
_cell.angle_beta   90.00
_cell.angle_gamma   90.00
#
_symmetry.space_group_name_H-M   'P 1'
#
loop_
_entity.id
_entity.type
_entity.pdbx_description
1 polymer ?
#
loop_
_entity_poly.entity_id
_entity_poly.type
_entity_poly.pdbx_seq_one_letter_code
_entity_poly.pdbx_strand_id
1 'polypeptide(L)'
;MGSSPRFSTPLHPEWNGLVERFNQTLKKMLHHVILEEPRSWHTKIPFVLWAYREVPNSTTGVAPLQLLYGRKPEALSILKNTWMAGQEGLQLGTTPVTL
;
A
#
# COMPACT_ATOMS: atom_id res chain seq x y z
N MET A 1 7.55 -3.74 31.85
CA MET A 1 7.79 -2.92 30.65
C MET A 1 7.45 -1.47 30.99
N GLY A 2 8.44 -0.57 30.95
CA GLY A 2 8.29 0.82 31.41
C GLY A 2 7.74 1.77 30.33
N SER A 3 6.50 1.56 29.90
CA SER A 3 5.83 2.49 28.98
C SER A 3 4.96 3.47 29.77
N SER A 4 5.35 4.74 29.82
CA SER A 4 4.52 5.80 30.38
C SER A 4 3.46 6.22 29.35
N PRO A 5 2.14 6.10 29.66
CA PRO A 5 1.10 6.56 28.75
C PRO A 5 1.20 8.07 28.56
N ARG A 6 1.16 8.54 27.30
CA ARG A 6 1.00 9.95 26.98
C ARG A 6 -0.43 10.19 26.52
N PHE A 7 -1.15 11.05 27.22
CA PHE A 7 -2.49 11.47 26.84
C PHE A 7 -2.41 12.77 26.05
N SER A 8 -3.16 12.87 24.97
CA SER A 8 -3.37 14.13 24.26
C SER A 8 -4.34 15.02 25.04
N THR A 9 -4.13 16.33 25.00
CA THR A 9 -5.05 17.31 25.59
C THR A 9 -6.45 17.16 24.98
N PRO A 10 -7.53 17.22 25.78
CA PRO A 10 -8.89 17.26 25.24
C PRO A 10 -9.03 18.43 24.25
N LEU A 11 -9.75 18.23 23.14
CA LEU A 11 -10.02 19.25 22.10
C LEU A 11 -8.81 19.68 21.24
N HIS A 12 -7.74 18.90 21.21
CA HIS A 12 -6.60 19.11 20.30
C HIS A 12 -6.40 17.93 19.32
N PRO A 13 -7.28 17.77 18.31
CA PRO A 13 -7.14 16.71 17.30
C PRO A 13 -5.87 16.87 16.45
N GLU A 14 -5.35 18.08 16.33
CA GLU A 14 -4.12 18.39 15.57
C GLU A 14 -2.91 17.57 16.05
N TRP A 15 -2.83 17.27 17.35
CA TRP A 15 -1.70 16.55 17.94
C TRP A 15 -1.59 15.12 17.43
N ASN A 16 -2.70 14.53 16.97
CA ASN A 16 -2.72 13.17 16.43
C ASN A 16 -3.04 13.13 14.93
N GLY A 17 -2.93 14.25 14.23
CA GLY A 17 -3.38 14.40 12.84
C GLY A 17 -2.70 13.46 11.83
N LEU A 18 -1.49 12.97 12.11
CA LEU A 18 -0.83 11.95 11.28
C LEU A 18 -1.50 10.58 11.42
N VAL A 19 -1.80 10.18 12.65
CA VAL A 19 -2.51 8.90 12.93
C VAL A 19 -3.95 8.98 12.44
N GLU A 20 -4.60 10.13 12.58
CA GLU A 20 -5.96 10.33 12.07
C GLU A 20 -6.01 10.21 10.54
N ARG A 21 -5.10 10.87 9.81
CA ARG A 21 -5.00 10.72 8.34
C ARG A 21 -4.70 9.28 7.94
N PHE A 22 -3.79 8.61 8.65
CA PHE A 22 -3.52 7.19 8.44
C PHE A 22 -4.79 6.34 8.60
N ASN A 23 -5.50 6.52 9.72
CA ASN A 23 -6.73 5.79 10.02
C ASN A 23 -7.84 6.08 8.99
N GLN A 24 -7.95 7.31 8.50
CA GLN A 24 -8.89 7.66 7.44
C GLN A 24 -8.59 6.91 6.14
N THR A 25 -7.31 6.87 5.71
CA THR A 25 -6.91 6.14 4.51
C THR A 25 -7.16 4.64 4.66
N LEU A 26 -6.79 4.06 5.80
CA LEU A 26 -7.01 2.64 6.07
C LEU A 26 -8.51 2.28 6.05
N LYS A 27 -9.35 3.11 6.66
CA LYS A 27 -10.82 2.94 6.63
C LYS A 27 -11.37 3.02 5.20
N LYS A 28 -10.87 3.94 4.37
CA LYS A 28 -11.26 4.04 2.95
C LYS A 28 -10.90 2.77 2.17
N MET A 29 -9.67 2.28 2.30
CA MET A 29 -9.24 1.03 1.65
C MET A 29 -10.08 -0.15 2.10
N LEU A 30 -10.34 -0.25 3.41
CA LEU A 30 -11.18 -1.32 3.96
C LEU A 30 -12.62 -1.23 3.45
N HIS A 31 -13.18 -0.01 3.35
CA HIS A 31 -14.53 0.19 2.82
C HIS A 31 -14.66 -0.37 1.39
N HIS A 32 -13.69 -0.10 0.51
CA HIS A 32 -13.68 -0.65 -0.84
C HIS A 32 -13.69 -2.19 -0.86
N VAL A 33 -12.92 -2.83 0.02
CA VAL A 33 -12.85 -4.30 0.06
C VAL A 33 -14.08 -4.93 0.72
N ILE A 34 -14.69 -4.25 1.69
CA ILE A 34 -15.93 -4.70 2.35
C ILE A 34 -17.14 -4.59 1.42
N LEU A 35 -17.16 -3.62 0.50
CA LEU A 35 -18.24 -3.49 -0.49
C LEU A 35 -18.34 -4.73 -1.38
N GLU A 36 -17.21 -5.36 -1.70
CA GLU A 36 -17.19 -6.61 -2.48
C GLU A 36 -17.63 -7.81 -1.65
N GLU A 37 -17.16 -7.91 -0.40
CA GLU A 37 -17.50 -9.05 0.47
C GLU A 37 -17.57 -8.66 1.96
N PRO A 38 -18.76 -8.28 2.45
CA PRO A 38 -18.89 -7.71 3.79
C PRO A 38 -18.73 -8.74 4.93
N ARG A 39 -18.94 -10.03 4.65
CA ARG A 39 -18.81 -11.10 5.66
C ARG A 39 -17.36 -11.52 5.92
N SER A 40 -16.44 -11.25 5.00
CA SER A 40 -15.04 -11.69 5.09
C SER A 40 -14.06 -10.57 5.43
N TRP A 41 -14.53 -9.41 5.91
CA TRP A 41 -13.70 -8.22 6.18
C TRP A 41 -12.43 -8.51 7.00
N HIS A 42 -12.51 -9.40 8.00
CA HIS A 42 -11.39 -9.76 8.87
C HIS A 42 -10.27 -10.50 8.12
N THR A 43 -10.61 -11.34 7.14
CA THR A 43 -9.61 -12.03 6.31
C THR A 43 -8.92 -11.08 5.35
N LYS A 44 -9.55 -9.94 5.05
CA LYS A 44 -9.05 -8.91 4.14
C LYS A 44 -8.11 -7.91 4.82
N ILE A 45 -8.14 -7.79 6.16
CA ILE A 45 -7.26 -6.88 6.91
C ILE A 45 -5.77 -7.07 6.58
N PRO A 46 -5.21 -8.30 6.59
CA PRO A 46 -3.80 -8.50 6.26
C PRO A 46 -3.45 -8.02 4.84
N PHE A 47 -4.35 -8.23 3.88
CA PHE A 47 -4.16 -7.79 2.50
C PHE A 47 -4.20 -6.26 2.36
N VAL A 48 -5.15 -5.60 3.02
CA VAL A 48 -5.24 -4.14 3.04
C VAL A 48 -4.00 -3.52 3.69
N LEU A 49 -3.54 -4.10 4.81
CA LEU A 49 -2.31 -3.66 5.48
C LEU A 49 -1.07 -3.87 4.62
N TRP A 50 -1.00 -5.00 3.90
CA TRP A 50 0.08 -5.27 2.97
C TRP A 50 0.10 -4.26 1.82
N ALA A 51 -1.05 -4.02 1.18
CA ALA A 51 -1.19 -3.02 0.13
C ALA A 51 -0.77 -1.62 0.61
N TYR A 52 -1.17 -1.22 1.82
CA TYR A 52 -0.77 0.06 2.39
C TYR A 52 0.75 0.17 2.61
N ARG A 53 1.41 -0.92 3.04
CA ARG A 53 2.85 -0.92 3.33
C ARG A 53 3.72 -0.88 2.08
N GLU A 54 3.24 -1.44 0.97
CA GLU A 54 3.95 -1.53 -0.30
C GLU A 54 3.81 -0.26 -1.15
N VAL A 55 2.69 0.46 -1.03
CA VAL A 55 2.41 1.65 -1.84
C VAL A 55 3.13 2.88 -1.27
N PRO A 56 3.85 3.67 -2.09
CA PRO A 56 4.46 4.92 -1.66
C PRO A 56 3.40 5.94 -1.24
N ASN A 57 3.57 6.53 -0.05
CA ASN A 57 2.69 7.58 0.42
C ASN A 57 2.94 8.88 -0.36
N SER A 58 1.89 9.59 -0.77
CA SER A 58 1.99 10.84 -1.55
C SER A 58 2.79 11.93 -0.84
N THR A 59 2.76 11.97 0.50
CA THR A 59 3.48 13.00 1.28
C THR A 59 4.98 12.70 1.39
N THR A 60 5.35 11.43 1.53
CA THR A 60 6.73 11.01 1.79
C THR A 60 7.44 10.54 0.52
N GLY A 61 6.69 10.18 -0.53
CA GLY A 61 7.21 9.56 -1.75
C GLY A 61 7.77 8.15 -1.56
N VAL A 62 7.71 7.62 -0.34
CA VAL A 62 8.35 6.37 0.07
C VAL A 62 7.30 5.44 0.69
N ALA A 63 7.44 4.15 0.40
CA ALA A 63 6.58 3.11 0.98
C ALA A 63 6.87 2.94 2.49
N PRO A 64 5.85 2.79 3.35
CA PRO A 64 6.06 2.57 4.78
C PRO A 64 6.99 1.38 5.10
N LEU A 65 6.94 0.31 4.30
CA LEU A 65 7.84 -0.84 4.45
C LEU A 65 9.31 -0.44 4.26
N GLN A 66 9.58 0.40 3.26
CA GLN A 66 10.93 0.90 2.98
C GLN A 66 11.42 1.83 4.08
N LEU A 67 10.54 2.62 4.69
CA LEU A 67 10.90 3.47 5.81
C LEU A 67 11.24 2.66 7.09
N LEU A 68 10.57 1.53 7.30
CA LEU A 68 10.77 0.68 8.47
C LEU A 68 12.00 -0.24 8.34
N TYR A 69 12.24 -0.81 7.15
CA TYR A 69 13.28 -1.83 6.94
C TYR A 69 14.41 -1.41 6.01
N GLY A 70 14.33 -0.22 5.40
CA GLY A 70 15.32 0.27 4.45
C GLY A 70 15.34 -0.47 3.09
N ARG A 71 14.46 -1.45 2.88
CA ARG A 71 14.38 -2.24 1.64
C ARG A 71 13.15 -1.87 0.83
N LYS A 72 13.30 -1.85 -0.50
CA LYS A 72 12.17 -1.60 -1.37
C LYS A 72 11.21 -2.80 -1.33
N PRO A 73 9.90 -2.55 -1.44
CA PRO A 73 8.92 -3.61 -1.62
C PRO A 73 9.21 -4.39 -2.91
N GLU A 74 9.75 -5.60 -2.77
CA GLU A 74 10.07 -6.47 -3.91
C GLU A 74 8.81 -7.06 -4.55
N ALA A 75 7.75 -7.27 -3.77
CA ALA A 75 6.54 -7.88 -4.30
C ALA A 75 5.81 -6.93 -5.28
N LEU A 76 5.67 -5.65 -4.93
CA LEU A 76 5.16 -4.65 -5.88
C LEU A 76 6.11 -4.42 -7.07
N SER A 77 7.43 -4.47 -6.85
CA SER A 77 8.41 -4.31 -7.96
C SER A 77 8.29 -5.45 -8.97
N ILE A 78 8.16 -6.70 -8.48
CA ILE A 78 7.96 -7.89 -9.30
C ILE A 78 6.63 -7.81 -10.03
N LEU A 79 5.52 -7.52 -9.34
CA LEU A 79 4.20 -7.40 -9.96
C LEU A 79 4.16 -6.29 -11.03
N LYS A 80 4.86 -5.17 -10.78
CA LYS A 80 5.00 -4.11 -11.77
C LYS A 80 5.79 -4.59 -12.98
N ASN A 81 6.91 -5.26 -12.77
CA ASN A 81 7.74 -5.75 -13.86
C ASN A 81 7.01 -6.81 -14.69
N THR A 82 6.24 -7.71 -14.07
CA THR A 82 5.45 -8.73 -14.78
C THR A 82 4.26 -8.15 -15.53
N TRP A 83 3.56 -7.17 -14.94
CA TRP A 83 2.47 -6.47 -15.61
C TRP A 83 2.96 -5.62 -16.79
N MET A 84 4.07 -4.91 -16.62
CA MET A 84 4.70 -4.11 -17.69
C MET A 84 5.26 -5.01 -18.80
N ALA A 85 5.91 -6.13 -18.46
CA ALA A 85 6.39 -7.11 -19.45
C ALA A 85 5.24 -7.74 -20.25
N GLY A 86 4.06 -7.90 -19.64
CA GLY A 86 2.84 -8.35 -20.32
C GLY A 86 2.25 -7.33 -21.30
N GLN A 87 2.60 -6.04 -21.19
CA GLN A 87 2.14 -4.98 -22.10
C GLN A 87 3.09 -4.74 -23.29
N GLU A 88 4.34 -5.19 -23.21
CA GLU A 88 5.31 -5.13 -24.32
C GLU A 88 5.11 -6.26 -25.35
N GLY A 89 4.28 -7.26 -25.04
CA GLY A 89 3.96 -8.39 -25.93
C GLY A 89 3.08 -8.07 -27.15
N LEU A 90 2.73 -6.80 -27.41
CA LEU A 90 1.92 -6.41 -28.58
C LEU A 90 2.65 -5.56 -29.62
N GLN A 91 3.97 -5.34 -29.50
CA GLN A 91 4.77 -4.67 -30.54
C GLN A 91 6.21 -5.20 -30.66
N LEU A 92 6.38 -6.39 -31.26
CA LEU A 92 7.59 -6.78 -32.01
C LEU A 92 7.05 -7.55 -33.23
N GLY A 93 6.89 -6.91 -34.38
CA GLY A 93 8.03 -6.48 -35.17
C GLY A 93 8.42 -7.64 -36.08
N THR A 94 7.74 -7.69 -37.23
CA THR A 94 8.00 -8.56 -38.38
C THR A 94 9.50 -8.73 -38.63
N THR A 95 10.07 -9.88 -38.29
CA THR A 95 11.36 -10.29 -38.86
C THR A 95 11.06 -11.08 -40.12
N PRO A 96 11.47 -10.63 -41.33
CA PRO A 96 11.46 -11.52 -42.47
C PRO A 96 12.52 -12.59 -42.23
N VAL A 97 12.10 -13.86 -42.25
CA VAL A 97 13.01 -15.00 -42.25
C VAL A 97 13.77 -14.96 -43.58
N THR A 98 15.08 -14.75 -43.52
CA THR A 98 15.98 -14.99 -44.65
C THR A 98 16.13 -16.50 -44.84
N LEU A 99 15.61 -17.00 -45.96
CA LEU A 99 16.15 -18.15 -46.70
C LEU A 99 16.39 -17.70 -48.14
#